data_AF-A0A7C1EL18-F1
#
_entry.id   AF-A0A7C1EL18-F1
#
_cell.length_a   1.000
_cell.length_b   1.000
_cell.length_c   1.000
_cell.angle_alpha   90.00
_cell.angle_beta   90.00
_cell.angle_gamma   90.00
#
_symmetry.space_group_name_H-M   'P 1'
#
loop_
_entity.id
_entity.type
_entity.pdbx_description
1 polymer ?
#
loop_
_entity_poly.entity_id
_entity_poly.type
_entity_poly.pdbx_seq_one_letter_code
_entity_poly.pdbx_strand_id
1 'polypeptide(L)'
;MSNHRLIAAGAFLIIIACIALTAVVPEEKHGHLFIHLLIIPVIMLSVFLHLKDVVIITMFSCAGVWALGLLGLLENVYILIPETAVLIFAAFVVGMNRDVFKKERRRTADIINYKKEEKESVLAELGKLGAENAEIVSEIRELRRRFGE
;
A
#
# COMPACT_ATOMS: atom_id res chain seq x y z
N MET A 1 4.69 8.44 12.70
CA MET A 1 4.88 6.99 12.40
C MET A 1 5.23 6.85 10.93
N SER A 2 6.28 6.11 10.54
CA SER A 2 6.61 5.99 9.11
C SER A 2 5.48 5.27 8.37
N ASN A 3 5.17 5.70 7.15
CA ASN A 3 4.12 5.11 6.29
C ASN A 3 4.23 3.58 6.17
N HIS A 4 5.43 3.02 6.40
CA HIS A 4 5.71 1.59 6.30
C HIS A 4 5.06 0.81 7.45
N ARG A 5 5.05 1.36 8.67
CA ARG A 5 4.39 0.73 9.83
C ARG A 5 2.88 0.72 9.67
N LEU A 6 2.31 1.77 9.09
CA LEU A 6 0.89 1.86 8.76
C LEU A 6 0.47 0.82 7.71
N ILE A 7 1.23 0.69 6.63
CA ILE A 7 0.94 -0.29 5.57
C ILE A 7 1.10 -1.73 6.08
N ALA A 8 2.15 -2.00 6.87
CA ALA A 8 2.34 -3.31 7.48
C ALA A 8 1.19 -3.66 8.44
N ALA A 9 0.78 -2.72 9.30
CA ALA A 9 -0.37 -2.91 10.19
C ALA A 9 -1.68 -3.15 9.42
N GLY A 10 -1.90 -2.42 8.32
CA GLY A 10 -3.03 -2.64 7.42
C GLY A 10 -3.02 -4.03 6.79
N ALA A 11 -1.86 -4.52 6.35
CA ALA A 11 -1.74 -5.87 5.81
C ALA A 11 -2.06 -6.96 6.85
N PHE A 12 -1.61 -6.81 8.10
CA PHE A 12 -1.98 -7.73 9.18
C PHE A 12 -3.48 -7.69 9.51
N LEU A 13 -4.10 -6.52 9.48
CA LEU A 13 -5.55 -6.37 9.63
C LEU A 13 -6.30 -7.14 8.53
N ILE A 14 -5.84 -7.05 7.27
CA ILE A 14 -6.43 -7.80 6.15
C ILE A 14 -6.29 -9.31 6.37
N ILE A 15 -5.12 -9.79 6.82
CA ILE A 15 -4.91 -11.21 7.12
C ILE A 15 -5.92 -11.70 8.17
N ILE A 16 -6.05 -10.97 9.28
CA ILE A 16 -6.98 -11.31 10.36
C ILE A 16 -8.42 -11.32 9.85
N ALA A 17 -8.80 -10.30 9.07
CA ALA A 17 -10.12 -10.21 8.47
C ALA A 17 -10.41 -11.38 7.51
N CYS A 18 -9.45 -11.76 6.66
CA CYS A 18 -9.57 -12.93 5.77
C CYS A 18 -9.81 -14.20 6.58
N ILE A 19 -9.02 -14.47 7.61
CA ILE A 19 -9.19 -15.67 8.46
C ILE A 19 -10.55 -15.65 9.16
N ALA A 20 -10.96 -14.52 9.73
CA ALA A 20 -12.26 -14.39 10.39
C ALA A 20 -13.44 -14.56 9.43
N LEU A 21 -13.35 -14.01 8.22
CA LEU A 21 -14.38 -14.15 7.19
C LEU A 21 -14.46 -15.59 6.66
N THR A 22 -13.31 -16.28 6.53
CA THR A 22 -13.29 -17.72 6.22
C THR A 22 -14.05 -18.54 7.26
N ALA A 23 -14.03 -18.14 8.53
CA ALA A 23 -14.75 -18.85 9.60
C ALA A 23 -16.26 -18.58 9.63
N VAL A 24 -16.70 -17.42 9.12
CA VAL A 24 -18.09 -16.94 9.27
C VAL A 24 -18.91 -17.09 7.99
N VAL A 25 -18.29 -16.95 6.81
CA VAL A 25 -19.02 -16.97 5.55
C VAL A 25 -19.32 -18.41 5.13
N PRO A 26 -20.56 -18.72 4.68
CA PRO A 26 -20.93 -20.07 4.27
C PRO A 26 -20.08 -20.56 3.09
N GLU A 27 -19.37 -21.66 3.33
CA GLU A 27 -18.49 -22.31 2.36
C GLU A 27 -19.26 -22.80 1.13
N GLU A 28 -20.46 -23.35 1.31
CA GLU A 28 -21.30 -23.88 0.22
C GLU A 28 -21.55 -22.87 -0.91
N LYS A 29 -21.57 -21.57 -0.60
CA LYS A 29 -21.89 -20.51 -1.57
C LYS A 29 -20.67 -19.77 -2.11
N HIS A 30 -19.59 -19.70 -1.33
CA HIS A 30 -18.43 -18.84 -1.64
C HIS A 30 -17.11 -19.61 -1.71
N GLY A 31 -17.11 -20.89 -1.39
CA GLY A 31 -15.92 -21.71 -1.22
C GLY A 31 -14.89 -21.02 -0.32
N HIS A 32 -13.63 -21.19 -0.68
CA HIS A 32 -12.47 -20.67 0.04
C HIS A 32 -12.01 -19.29 -0.43
N LEU A 33 -12.92 -18.45 -0.94
CA LEU A 33 -12.58 -17.13 -1.52
C LEU A 33 -11.66 -16.28 -0.63
N PHE A 34 -11.92 -16.26 0.67
CA PHE A 34 -11.16 -15.44 1.63
C PHE A 34 -9.74 -15.96 1.89
N ILE A 35 -9.49 -17.24 1.63
CA ILE A 35 -8.14 -17.83 1.66
C ILE A 35 -7.35 -17.32 0.47
N HIS A 36 -7.95 -17.29 -0.72
CA HIS A 36 -7.29 -16.74 -1.91
C HIS A 36 -6.97 -15.24 -1.76
N LEU A 37 -7.84 -14.49 -1.07
CA LEU A 37 -7.62 -13.08 -0.76
C LEU A 37 -6.36 -12.82 0.11
N LEU A 38 -5.83 -13.84 0.80
CA LEU A 38 -4.55 -13.73 1.51
C LEU A 38 -3.37 -13.41 0.59
N ILE A 39 -3.49 -13.60 -0.73
CA ILE A 39 -2.42 -13.23 -1.66
C ILE A 39 -2.16 -11.72 -1.68
N ILE A 40 -3.18 -10.89 -1.41
CA ILE A 40 -3.07 -9.43 -1.40
C ILE A 40 -2.12 -8.96 -0.28
N PRO A 41 -2.35 -9.31 1.00
CA PRO A 41 -1.42 -8.92 2.06
C PRO A 41 -0.03 -9.55 1.89
N VAL A 42 0.10 -10.73 1.27
CA VAL A 42 1.42 -11.31 0.92
C VAL A 42 2.20 -10.39 -0.02
N ILE A 43 1.55 -9.92 -1.08
CA ILE A 43 2.15 -8.98 -2.04
C ILE A 43 2.50 -7.66 -1.32
N MET A 44 1.58 -7.10 -0.52
CA MET A 44 1.84 -5.86 0.21
C MET A 44 3.04 -5.98 1.15
N LEU A 45 3.13 -7.07 1.92
CA LEU A 45 4.23 -7.30 2.86
C LEU A 45 5.56 -7.54 2.15
N SER A 46 5.56 -8.17 0.98
CA SER A 46 6.78 -8.45 0.20
C SER A 46 7.57 -7.21 -0.21
N VAL A 47 6.90 -6.07 -0.36
CA VAL A 47 7.51 -4.78 -0.68
C VAL A 47 8.36 -4.26 0.48
N PHE A 48 8.03 -4.63 1.72
CA PHE A 48 8.63 -4.06 2.93
C PHE A 48 9.48 -5.06 3.71
N LEU A 49 9.09 -6.34 3.76
CA LEU A 49 9.74 -7.37 4.57
C LEU A 49 10.70 -8.25 3.76
N HIS A 50 11.52 -9.06 4.45
CA HIS A 50 12.34 -10.07 3.78
C HIS A 50 11.48 -11.26 3.35
N LEU A 51 11.91 -11.94 2.28
CA LEU A 51 11.20 -13.11 1.76
C LEU A 51 10.96 -14.16 2.85
N LYS A 52 11.96 -14.41 3.70
CA LYS A 52 11.84 -15.31 4.85
C LYS A 52 10.65 -14.92 5.75
N ASP A 53 10.53 -13.64 6.09
CA ASP A 53 9.48 -13.15 6.99
C ASP A 53 8.11 -13.25 6.33
N VAL A 54 8.00 -12.92 5.03
CA VAL A 54 6.77 -13.05 4.26
C VAL A 54 6.30 -14.50 4.21
N VAL A 55 7.19 -15.44 3.89
CA VAL A 55 6.87 -16.88 3.87
C VAL A 55 6.43 -17.36 5.25
N ILE A 56 7.12 -16.95 6.32
CA ILE A 56 6.73 -17.29 7.70
C ILE A 56 5.31 -16.77 8.00
N ILE A 57 5.01 -15.51 7.68
CA ILE A 57 3.68 -14.92 7.90
C ILE A 57 2.62 -15.66 7.08
N THR A 58 2.90 -15.99 5.81
CA THR A 58 1.99 -16.78 4.96
C THR A 58 1.72 -18.14 5.58
N MET A 59 2.75 -18.84 6.06
CA MET A 59 2.60 -20.14 6.73
C MET A 59 1.77 -20.04 8.00
N PHE A 60 2.00 -19.02 8.85
CA PHE A 60 1.17 -18.80 10.04
C PHE A 60 -0.29 -18.49 9.69
N SER A 61 -0.51 -17.70 8.63
CA SER A 61 -1.86 -17.36 8.16
C SER A 61 -2.59 -18.61 7.67
N CYS A 62 -1.91 -19.45 6.88
CA CYS A 62 -2.44 -20.73 6.43
C CYS A 62 -2.70 -21.66 7.61
N ALA A 63 -1.78 -21.74 8.59
CA ALA A 63 -1.97 -22.54 9.80
C ALA A 63 -3.23 -22.09 10.59
N GLY A 64 -3.51 -20.79 10.63
CA GLY A 64 -4.74 -20.26 11.22
C GLY A 64 -6.00 -20.76 10.52
N VAL A 65 -5.99 -20.81 9.19
CA VAL A 65 -7.10 -21.37 8.39
C VAL A 65 -7.23 -22.89 8.59
N TRP A 66 -6.11 -23.61 8.61
CA TRP A 66 -6.09 -25.05 8.89
C TRP A 66 -6.66 -25.38 10.28
N ALA A 67 -6.42 -24.52 11.27
CA ALA A 67 -7.01 -24.67 12.60
C ALA A 67 -8.54 -24.58 12.54
N LEU A 68 -9.12 -23.73 11.68
CA LEU A 68 -10.58 -23.66 11.48
C LEU A 68 -11.13 -24.98 10.91
N GLY A 69 -10.41 -25.59 9.97
CA GLY A 69 -10.77 -26.90 9.42
C GLY A 69 -10.73 -28.01 10.48
N LEU A 70 -9.73 -28.03 11.35
CA LEU A 70 -9.65 -28.99 12.46
C LEU A 70 -10.74 -28.80 13.52
N LEU A 71 -11.25 -27.57 13.68
CA LEU A 71 -12.36 -27.26 14.58
C LEU A 71 -13.74 -27.60 13.99
N GLY A 72 -13.79 -28.13 12.75
CA GLY A 72 -15.04 -28.48 12.07
C GLY A 72 -15.82 -27.28 11.55
N LEU A 73 -15.18 -26.11 11.42
CA LEU A 73 -15.80 -24.90 10.84
C LEU A 73 -15.72 -24.85 9.31
N LEU A 74 -14.93 -25.75 8.70
CA LEU A 74 -14.82 -25.90 7.25
C LEU A 74 -15.16 -27.35 6.87
N GLU A 75 -15.90 -27.51 5.79
CA GLU A 75 -16.38 -28.81 5.30
C GLU A 75 -15.36 -29.44 4.33
N ASN A 76 -14.77 -28.67 3.41
CA ASN A 76 -13.86 -29.19 2.38
C ASN A 76 -12.37 -28.96 2.72
N VAL A 77 -11.94 -29.44 3.89
CA VAL A 77 -10.55 -29.29 4.38
C VAL A 77 -9.51 -29.85 3.40
N TYR A 78 -9.82 -30.89 2.63
CA TYR A 78 -8.89 -31.48 1.66
C TYR A 78 -8.45 -30.51 0.55
N ILE A 79 -9.32 -29.56 0.18
CA ILE A 79 -9.04 -28.55 -0.87
C ILE A 79 -8.03 -27.50 -0.35
N LEU A 80 -7.88 -27.36 0.97
CA LEU A 80 -6.90 -26.43 1.55
C LEU A 80 -5.45 -26.80 1.22
N ILE A 81 -5.15 -28.07 0.93
CA ILE A 81 -3.79 -28.54 0.60
C ILE A 81 -3.28 -27.85 -0.68
N PRO A 82 -3.95 -28.00 -1.85
CA PRO A 82 -3.51 -27.31 -3.06
C PRO A 82 -3.56 -25.79 -2.93
N GLU A 83 -4.55 -25.23 -2.23
CA GLU A 83 -4.65 -23.77 -2.03
C GLU A 83 -3.48 -23.20 -1.23
N THR A 84 -3.10 -23.89 -0.15
CA THR A 84 -1.94 -23.53 0.67
C THR A 84 -0.66 -23.61 -0.18
N ALA A 85 -0.51 -24.65 -1.01
CA ALA A 85 0.63 -24.80 -1.90
C ALA A 85 0.72 -23.63 -2.91
N VAL A 86 -0.40 -23.22 -3.50
CA VAL A 86 -0.47 -22.07 -4.42
C VAL A 86 -0.08 -20.77 -3.71
N LEU A 87 -0.57 -20.53 -2.48
CA LEU A 87 -0.21 -19.35 -1.68
C LEU A 87 1.29 -19.30 -1.35
N ILE A 88 1.88 -20.44 -0.97
CA ILE A 88 3.31 -20.54 -0.70
C ILE A 88 4.12 -20.30 -1.99
N PHE A 89 3.70 -20.89 -3.10
CA PHE A 89 4.34 -20.69 -4.40
C PHE A 89 4.28 -19.22 -4.84
N ALA A 90 3.11 -18.58 -4.69
CA ALA A 90 2.96 -17.16 -4.98
C ALA A 90 3.87 -16.29 -4.10
N ALA A 91 3.97 -16.56 -2.81
CA ALA A 91 4.89 -15.86 -1.91
C ALA A 91 6.36 -16.00 -2.37
N PHE A 92 6.74 -17.18 -2.86
CA PHE A 92 8.07 -17.44 -3.40
C PHE A 92 8.33 -16.65 -4.69
N VAL A 93 7.41 -16.69 -5.65
CA VAL A 93 7.50 -15.94 -6.93
C VAL A 93 7.60 -14.43 -6.68
N VAL A 94 6.76 -13.90 -5.80
CA VAL A 94 6.81 -12.49 -5.39
C VAL A 94 8.14 -12.18 -4.70
N GLY A 95 8.62 -13.10 -3.87
CA GLY A 95 9.92 -13.05 -3.23
C GLY A 95 11.11 -12.94 -4.16
N MET A 96 11.13 -13.75 -5.22
CA MET A 96 12.18 -13.72 -6.25
C MET A 96 12.18 -12.39 -7.00
N ASN A 97 11.01 -11.79 -7.20
CA ASN A 97 10.87 -10.50 -7.88
C ASN A 97 11.05 -9.29 -6.95
N ARG A 98 11.43 -9.49 -5.68
CA ARG A 98 11.57 -8.43 -4.68
C ARG A 98 12.50 -7.30 -5.12
N ASP A 99 13.58 -7.60 -5.83
CA ASP A 99 14.53 -6.57 -6.28
C ASP A 99 13.95 -5.67 -7.36
N VAL A 100 13.07 -6.20 -8.21
CA VAL A 100 12.29 -5.42 -9.18
C VAL A 100 11.36 -4.45 -8.44
N PHE A 101 10.61 -4.94 -7.45
CA PHE A 101 9.73 -4.10 -6.63
C PHE A 101 10.49 -3.02 -5.85
N LYS A 102 11.66 -3.35 -5.29
CA LYS A 102 12.51 -2.37 -4.60
C LYS A 102 13.04 -1.30 -5.56
N LYS A 103 13.42 -1.69 -6.77
CA LYS A 103 13.88 -0.77 -7.82
C LYS A 103 12.75 0.17 -8.26
N GLU A 104 11.55 -0.36 -8.52
CA GLU A 104 10.39 0.46 -8.85
C GLU A 104 10.03 1.43 -7.72
N ARG A 105 10.01 0.95 -6.47
CA ARG A 105 9.75 1.79 -5.31
C ARG A 105 10.74 2.96 -5.21
N ARG A 106 12.03 2.72 -5.44
CA ARG A 106 13.05 3.80 -5.46
C ARG A 106 12.73 4.82 -6.55
N ARG A 107 12.44 4.34 -7.76
CA ARG A 107 12.07 5.20 -8.89
C ARG A 107 10.83 6.05 -8.59
N THR A 108 9.81 5.48 -7.96
CA THR A 108 8.61 6.23 -7.55
C THR A 108 8.94 7.26 -6.47
N ALA A 109 9.79 6.93 -5.49
CA ALA A 109 10.22 7.87 -4.47
C ALA A 109 11.00 9.05 -5.08
N ASP A 110 11.87 8.79 -6.05
CA ASP A 110 12.62 9.82 -6.77
C ASP A 110 11.68 10.74 -7.55
N ILE A 111 10.67 10.19 -8.24
CA ILE A 111 9.65 10.98 -8.95
C ILE A 111 8.85 11.85 -7.96
N ILE A 112 8.47 11.31 -6.81
CA ILE A 112 7.73 12.07 -5.78
C ILE A 112 8.59 13.21 -5.24
N ASN A 113 9.86 12.96 -4.96
CA ASN A 113 10.78 14.00 -4.49
C ASN A 113 10.97 15.09 -5.54
N TYR A 114 11.23 14.71 -6.79
CA TYR A 114 11.32 15.65 -7.91
C TYR A 114 10.06 16.51 -8.03
N LYS A 115 8.87 15.89 -7.96
CA LYS A 115 7.59 16.61 -8.02
C LYS A 115 7.36 17.54 -6.82
N LYS A 116 7.91 17.19 -5.66
CA LYS A 116 7.85 18.03 -4.46
C LYS A 116 8.76 19.26 -4.61
N GLU A 117 9.99 19.06 -5.10
CA GLU A 117 10.93 20.15 -5.39
C GLU A 117 10.38 21.10 -6.46
N GLU A 118 9.79 20.54 -7.53
CA GLU A 118 9.12 21.32 -8.58
C GLU A 118 7.98 22.17 -8.00
N LYS A 119 7.15 21.60 -7.11
CA LYS A 119 6.08 22.35 -6.42
C LYS A 119 6.64 23.48 -5.55
N GLU A 120 7.70 23.23 -4.80
CA GLU A 120 8.33 24.25 -3.95
C GLU A 120 8.93 25.39 -4.79
N SER A 121 9.54 25.07 -5.93
CA SER A 121 10.04 26.05 -6.91
C SER A 121 8.91 26.91 -7.47
N VAL A 122 7.81 26.30 -7.91
CA VAL A 122 6.64 27.03 -8.46
C VAL A 122 6.01 27.94 -7.40
N LEU A 123 5.92 27.49 -6.15
CA LEU A 123 5.42 28.32 -5.05
C LEU A 123 6.33 29.53 -4.77
N ALA A 124 7.66 29.35 -4.85
CA ALA A 124 8.59 30.45 -4.70
C ALA A 124 8.48 31.48 -5.83
N GLU A 125 8.29 31.02 -7.07
CA GLU A 125 8.09 31.88 -8.24
C GLU A 125 6.77 32.65 -8.18
N LEU A 126 5.66 31.99 -7.78
CA LEU A 126 4.39 32.65 -7.50
C LEU A 126 4.52 33.71 -6.40
N GLY A 127 5.32 33.43 -5.36
CA GLY A 127 5.61 34.41 -4.30
C GLY A 127 6.33 35.65 -4.83
N LYS A 128 7.32 35.48 -5.72
CA LYS A 128 8.02 36.59 -6.38
C LYS A 128 7.09 37.40 -7.26
N LEU A 129 6.33 36.75 -8.14
CA LEU A 129 5.37 37.41 -9.01
C LEU A 129 4.29 38.15 -8.21
N GLY A 130 3.87 37.60 -7.07
CA GLY A 130 2.95 38.27 -6.15
C GLY A 130 3.54 39.55 -5.54
N ALA A 131 4.82 39.55 -5.19
CA ALA A 131 5.52 40.73 -4.69
C ALA A 131 5.70 41.80 -5.78
N GLU A 132 6.14 41.39 -6.98
CA GLU A 132 6.28 42.29 -8.14
C GLU A 132 4.93 42.93 -8.52
N ASN A 133 3.84 42.15 -8.54
CA ASN A 133 2.51 42.71 -8.77
C ASN A 133 2.10 43.70 -7.69
N ALA A 134 2.39 43.42 -6.41
CA ALA A 134 2.07 44.36 -5.33
C ALA A 134 2.84 45.67 -5.47
N GLU A 135 4.11 45.61 -5.88
CA GLU A 135 4.96 46.76 -6.16
C GLU A 135 4.40 47.60 -7.32
N ILE A 136 4.12 46.98 -8.47
CA ILE A 136 3.53 47.61 -9.65
C ILE A 136 2.18 48.28 -9.31
N VAL A 137 1.32 47.60 -8.55
CA VAL A 137 0.04 48.17 -8.12
C VAL A 137 0.25 49.39 -7.22
N SER A 138 1.28 49.39 -6.37
CA SER A 138 1.64 50.54 -5.54
C SER A 138 2.12 51.72 -6.39
N GLU A 139 2.97 51.47 -7.39
CA GLU A 139 3.46 52.48 -8.32
C GLU A 139 2.33 53.10 -9.13
N ILE A 140 1.40 52.29 -9.65
CA ILE A 140 0.21 52.76 -10.37
C ILE A 140 -0.65 53.66 -9.46
N ARG A 141 -0.81 53.30 -8.18
CA ARG A 141 -1.54 54.14 -7.21
C ARG A 141 -0.83 55.46 -6.97
N GLU A 142 0.48 55.45 -6.78
CA GLU A 142 1.25 56.69 -6.62
C GLU A 142 1.19 57.57 -7.87
N LEU A 143 1.33 56.99 -9.06
CA LEU A 143 1.23 57.72 -10.33
C LEU A 143 -0.15 58.33 -10.50
N ARG A 144 -1.24 57.59 -10.21
CA ARG A 144 -2.59 58.16 -10.19
C ARG A 144 -2.73 59.29 -9.19
N ARG A 145 -2.07 59.22 -8.04
CA ARG A 145 -2.11 60.30 -7.04
C ARG A 145 -1.33 61.54 -7.48
N ARG A 146 -0.25 61.37 -8.26
CA ARG A 146 0.61 62.47 -8.74
C ARG A 146 0.12 63.12 -10.03
N PHE A 147 -0.56 62.36 -10.90
CA PHE A 147 -0.96 62.80 -12.25
C PHE A 147 -2.47 62.70 -12.51
N GLY A 148 -3.27 62.33 -11.51
CA GLY A 148 -4.72 62.17 -11.59
C GLY A 148 -5.53 63.38 -11.13
N GLU A 149 -4.94 64.58 -11.20
CA GLU A 149 -5.69 65.85 -11.29
C GLU A 149 -5.70 66.32 -12.76
#